data_AF-A0A352B9D5-F1
#
_entry.id   AF-A0A352B9D5-F1
#
_cell.length_a   1.000
_cell.length_b   1.000
_cell.length_c   1.000
_cell.angle_alpha   90.00
_cell.angle_beta   90.00
_cell.angle_gamma   90.00
#
_symmetry.space_group_name_H-M   'P 1'
#
loop_
_entity.id
_entity.type
_entity.pdbx_description
1 polymer ?
#
loop_
_entity_poly.entity_id
_entity_poly.type
_entity_poly.pdbx_seq_one_letter_code
_entity_poly.pdbx_strand_id
1 'polypeptide(L)'
;MITGKENVYDKGSLAQAVRNSMSLPFAWVPAIDDNGHYVLDGGLTNNLPIRLAKEMGADIVLVMDVSTHESKPEDLQSLNSIFMQLFAMLVYKSVTPQYEDADVLLSPNEKIQTAFPITN
;
A
#
# COMPACT_ATOMS: atom_id res chain seq x y z
N MET A 1 8.81 -0.44 14.87
CA MET A 1 9.33 0.76 14.23
C MET A 1 10.80 0.81 14.55
N ILE A 2 11.56 -0.17 14.06
CA ILE A 2 12.98 -0.27 14.39
C ILE A 2 13.82 -0.47 13.13
N THR A 3 13.28 -1.09 12.07
CA THR A 3 14.07 -1.52 10.91
C THR A 3 13.64 -0.96 9.55
N GLY A 4 12.42 -0.42 9.41
CA GLY A 4 11.88 0.01 8.11
C GLY A 4 11.69 -1.12 7.10
N LYS A 5 11.69 -2.38 7.56
CA LYS A 5 11.55 -3.57 6.72
C LYS A 5 10.08 -3.96 6.59
N GLU A 6 9.75 -4.54 5.44
CA GLU A 6 8.48 -5.23 5.23
C GLU A 6 8.32 -6.38 6.23
N ASN A 7 7.09 -6.57 6.71
CA ASN A 7 6.69 -7.71 7.52
C ASN A 7 5.50 -8.41 6.85
N VAL A 8 5.71 -9.65 6.41
CA VAL A 8 4.68 -10.46 5.77
C VAL A 8 4.09 -11.41 6.81
N TYR A 9 2.77 -11.34 6.99
CA TYR A 9 2.04 -12.21 7.90
C TYR A 9 1.42 -13.38 7.13
N ASP A 10 2.06 -14.55 7.18
CA ASP A 10 1.63 -15.77 6.48
C ASP A 10 0.95 -16.80 7.40
N LYS A 11 0.97 -16.56 8.72
CA LYS A 11 0.42 -17.46 9.75
C LYS A 11 -0.03 -16.68 10.98
N GLY A 12 -0.75 -17.36 11.87
CA GLY A 12 -1.22 -16.79 13.14
C GLY A 12 -2.60 -16.13 13.03
N SER A 13 -2.84 -15.10 13.85
CA SER A 13 -4.14 -14.43 13.92
C SER A 13 -4.35 -13.48 12.74
N LEU A 14 -5.30 -13.80 11.86
CA LEU A 14 -5.70 -12.92 10.76
C LEU A 14 -6.13 -11.54 11.26
N ALA A 15 -6.88 -11.47 12.37
CA ALA A 15 -7.33 -10.21 12.94
C ALA A 15 -6.15 -9.33 13.39
N GLN A 16 -5.11 -9.95 13.96
CA GLN A 16 -3.91 -9.22 14.36
C GLN A 16 -3.10 -8.77 13.14
N ALA A 17 -2.95 -9.63 12.12
CA ALA A 17 -2.27 -9.28 10.88
C ALA A 17 -2.94 -8.08 10.19
N VAL A 18 -4.28 -8.10 10.09
CA VAL A 18 -5.07 -7.00 9.54
C VAL A 18 -4.92 -5.73 10.39
N ARG A 19 -4.98 -5.84 11.73
CA ARG A 19 -4.77 -4.68 12.62
C ARG A 19 -3.38 -4.06 12.45
N ASN A 20 -2.35 -4.89 12.35
CA ASN A 20 -0.98 -4.45 12.14
C ASN A 20 -0.85 -3.73 10.79
N SER A 21 -1.40 -4.33 9.72
CA SER A 21 -1.38 -3.79 8.36
C SER A 21 -2.14 -2.48 8.20
N MET A 22 -3.15 -2.18 9.03
CA MET A 22 -3.92 -0.92 8.98
C MET A 22 -3.43 0.14 9.98
N SER A 23 -2.24 0.00 10.55
CA SER A 23 -1.70 0.95 11.54
C SER A 23 -1.08 2.19 10.88
N LEU A 24 -1.88 2.95 10.13
CA LEU A 24 -1.46 4.16 9.41
C LEU A 24 -0.91 5.24 10.35
N PRO A 25 0.30 5.79 10.08
CA PRO A 25 0.85 6.93 10.78
C PRO A 25 -0.14 8.09 10.87
N PHE A 26 -0.08 8.82 11.98
CA PHE A 26 -0.88 10.03 12.26
C PHE A 26 -2.40 9.81 12.42
N ALA A 27 -2.96 8.70 11.92
CA ALA A 27 -4.34 8.30 12.15
C ALA A 27 -4.49 7.34 13.34
N TRP A 28 -3.53 6.43 13.54
CA TRP A 28 -3.54 5.45 14.62
C TRP A 28 -2.20 5.36 15.36
N VAL A 29 -2.27 4.91 16.62
CA VAL A 29 -1.06 4.50 17.35
C VAL A 29 -0.48 3.24 16.69
N PRO A 30 0.85 3.09 16.61
CA PRO A 30 1.48 1.90 16.06
C PRO A 30 0.99 0.64 16.78
N ALA A 31 0.66 -0.41 16.03
CA ALA A 31 0.35 -1.71 16.64
C ALA A 31 1.62 -2.38 17.16
N ILE A 32 1.44 -3.44 17.96
CA ILE A 32 2.53 -4.27 18.48
C ILE A 32 2.33 -5.68 17.93
N ASP A 33 3.35 -6.23 17.28
CA ASP A 33 3.33 -7.60 16.77
C ASP A 33 3.56 -8.63 17.90
N ASP A 34 3.40 -9.92 17.59
CA ASP A 34 3.57 -11.01 18.55
C ASP A 34 5.00 -11.09 19.15
N ASN A 35 5.98 -10.45 18.51
CA ASN A 35 7.36 -10.38 18.97
C ASN A 35 7.64 -9.12 19.82
N GLY A 36 6.62 -8.30 20.08
CA GLY A 36 6.75 -7.06 20.85
C GLY A 36 7.30 -5.87 20.04
N HIS A 37 7.39 -5.97 18.72
CA HIS A 37 7.82 -4.85 17.88
C HIS A 37 6.65 -3.93 17.56
N TYR A 38 6.88 -2.62 17.62
CA TYR A 38 5.96 -1.67 17.02
C TYR A 38 5.87 -1.89 15.51
N VAL A 39 4.71 -1.78 14.91
CA VAL A 39 4.51 -1.93 13.46
C VAL A 39 3.56 -0.84 12.94
N LEU A 40 3.79 -0.44 11.71
CA LEU A 40 2.96 0.48 10.95
C LEU A 40 2.34 -0.25 9.78
N ASP A 41 1.43 0.41 9.08
CA ASP A 41 0.97 -0.04 7.77
C ASP A 41 2.13 -0.20 6.77
N GLY A 42 1.90 -1.04 5.77
CA GLY A 42 2.88 -1.39 4.74
C GLY A 42 3.05 -0.33 3.64
N GLY A 43 2.40 0.83 3.73
CA GLY A 43 2.32 1.80 2.64
C GLY A 43 3.67 2.30 2.12
N LEU A 44 4.66 2.47 3.01
CA LEU A 44 6.01 2.89 2.60
C LEU A 44 6.91 1.73 2.15
N THR A 45 6.61 0.50 2.56
CA THR A 45 7.45 -0.67 2.25
C THR A 45 6.98 -1.40 1.00
N ASN A 46 5.67 -1.69 0.92
CA ASN A 46 5.09 -2.49 -0.16
C ASN A 46 3.56 -2.29 -0.22
N ASN A 47 3.10 -1.13 -0.68
CA ASN A 47 1.66 -0.80 -0.70
C ASN A 47 0.87 -1.59 -1.76
N LEU A 48 1.50 -2.04 -2.85
CA LEU A 48 0.91 -2.93 -3.84
C LEU A 48 1.77 -4.20 -3.98
N PRO A 49 1.60 -5.20 -3.10
CA PRO A 49 2.48 -6.38 -2.99
C PRO A 49 2.35 -7.37 -4.16
N ILE A 50 2.54 -6.90 -5.39
CA ILE A 50 2.37 -7.62 -6.66
C ILE A 50 3.41 -8.72 -6.78
N ARG A 51 4.69 -8.41 -6.53
CA ARG A 51 5.76 -9.40 -6.54
C ARG A 51 5.54 -10.49 -5.51
N LEU A 52 5.11 -10.13 -4.30
CA LEU A 52 4.78 -11.09 -3.26
C LEU A 52 3.63 -12.02 -3.71
N ALA A 53 2.59 -11.49 -4.36
CA ALA A 53 1.52 -12.32 -4.92
C ALA A 53 2.04 -13.31 -5.98
N LYS A 54 2.97 -12.88 -6.84
CA LYS A 54 3.64 -13.78 -7.81
C LYS A 54 4.51 -14.83 -7.12
N GLU A 55 5.27 -14.45 -6.11
CA GLU A 55 6.10 -15.36 -5.29
C GLU A 55 5.23 -16.39 -4.54
N MET A 56 4.01 -16.04 -4.17
CA MET A 56 3.00 -16.95 -3.62
C MET A 56 2.41 -17.91 -4.66
N GLY A 57 2.79 -17.79 -5.94
CA GLY A 57 2.42 -18.71 -7.02
C GLY A 57 1.25 -18.23 -7.88
N ALA A 58 0.91 -16.95 -7.88
CA ALA A 58 -0.12 -16.42 -8.77
C ALA A 58 0.35 -16.39 -10.24
N ASP A 59 -0.44 -16.99 -11.15
CA ASP A 59 -0.18 -16.95 -12.60
C ASP A 59 -0.53 -15.59 -13.22
N ILE A 60 -1.57 -14.93 -12.69
CA ILE A 60 -2.06 -13.62 -13.13
C ILE A 60 -2.34 -12.78 -11.88
N VAL A 61 -1.81 -11.56 -11.84
CA VAL A 61 -2.06 -10.59 -10.77
C VAL A 61 -2.92 -9.44 -11.30
N LEU A 62 -4.15 -9.38 -10.79
CA LEU A 62 -5.04 -8.23 -10.97
C LEU A 62 -4.88 -7.28 -9.79
N VAL A 63 -4.49 -6.04 -10.10
CA VAL A 63 -4.18 -4.99 -9.15
C VAL A 63 -5.28 -3.95 -9.18
N MET A 64 -5.74 -3.53 -8.00
CA MET A 64 -6.65 -2.40 -7.85
C MET A 64 -5.98 -1.31 -7.02
N ASP A 65 -5.57 -0.24 -7.67
CA ASP A 65 -5.06 0.95 -6.99
C ASP A 65 -6.20 1.95 -6.80
N VAL A 66 -6.60 2.17 -5.55
CA VAL A 66 -7.68 3.09 -5.16
C VAL A 66 -7.16 4.45 -4.68
N SER A 67 -5.85 4.68 -4.81
CA SER A 67 -5.20 5.85 -4.23
C SER A 67 -5.55 7.13 -5.00
N THR A 68 -5.80 8.21 -4.25
CA THR A 68 -6.05 9.55 -4.79
C THR A 68 -4.89 10.46 -4.40
N HIS A 69 -4.22 11.06 -5.39
CA HIS A 69 -2.99 11.84 -5.15
C HIS A 69 -3.17 13.34 -5.32
N GLU A 70 -4.38 13.78 -5.70
CA GLU A 70 -4.72 15.18 -5.86
C GLU A 70 -5.09 15.79 -4.51
N SER A 71 -4.25 16.70 -4.02
CA SER A 71 -4.59 17.60 -2.92
C SER A 71 -4.75 19.02 -3.47
N LYS A 72 -5.78 19.73 -3.02
CA LYS A 72 -5.97 21.14 -3.32
C LYS A 72 -5.23 22.01 -2.30
N PRO A 73 -4.87 23.26 -2.63
CA PRO A 73 -4.29 24.19 -1.65
C PRO A 73 -5.15 24.35 -0.40
N GLU A 74 -6.48 24.24 -0.54
CA GLU A 74 -7.43 24.28 0.57
C GLU A 74 -7.32 23.09 1.54
N ASP A 75 -6.72 21.97 1.11
CA ASP A 75 -6.53 20.77 1.95
C ASP A 75 -5.27 20.86 2.83
N LEU A 76 -4.37 21.81 2.53
CA LEU A 76 -3.04 21.95 3.16
C LEU A 76 -3.01 23.03 4.27
N GLN A 77 -4.09 23.13 5.05
CA GLN A 77 -4.27 24.20 6.04
C GLN A 77 -3.72 23.86 7.44
N SER A 78 -3.13 22.67 7.63
CA SER A 78 -2.61 22.24 8.92
C SER A 78 -1.32 21.45 8.78
N LEU A 79 -0.47 21.46 9.82
CA LEU A 79 0.74 20.63 9.85
C LEU A 79 0.40 19.15 9.62
N ASN A 80 -0.69 18.66 10.22
CA ASN A 80 -1.11 17.27 10.06
C ASN A 80 -1.48 16.94 8.60
N SER A 81 -2.25 17.81 7.93
CA SER A 81 -2.61 17.57 6.52
C SER A 81 -1.42 17.69 5.58
N ILE A 82 -0.46 18.58 5.88
CA ILE A 82 0.82 18.65 5.16
C ILE A 82 1.62 17.35 5.32
N PHE A 83 1.72 16.82 6.54
CA PHE A 83 2.42 15.53 6.78
C PHE A 83 1.71 14.36 6.10
N MET A 84 0.38 14.30 6.15
CA MET A 84 -0.39 13.28 5.44
C MET A 84 -0.19 13.35 3.92
N GLN A 85 -0.15 14.56 3.33
CA GLN A 85 0.13 14.72 1.91
C GLN A 85 1.56 14.30 1.57
N LEU A 86 2.55 14.63 2.41
CA LEU A 86 3.93 14.17 2.23
C LEU A 86 4.00 12.64 2.27
N PHE A 87 3.35 12.01 3.24
CA PHE A 87 3.28 10.55 3.34
C PHE A 87 2.65 9.94 2.08
N ALA A 88 1.50 10.46 1.64
CA ALA A 88 0.83 10.00 0.42
C ALA A 88 1.74 10.11 -0.82
N MET A 89 2.48 11.21 -0.97
CA MET A 89 3.45 11.36 -2.06
C MET A 89 4.59 10.33 -2.01
N LEU A 90 5.09 9.99 -0.82
CA LEU A 90 6.12 8.97 -0.64
C LEU A 90 5.60 7.58 -1.00
N VAL A 91 4.38 7.24 -0.58
CA VAL A 91 3.71 6.00 -0.97
C VAL A 91 3.53 5.94 -2.48
N TYR A 92 3.00 7.00 -3.11
CA TYR A 92 2.81 7.06 -4.56
C TYR A 92 4.10 6.80 -5.35
N LYS A 93 5.19 7.44 -4.92
CA LYS A 93 6.51 7.26 -5.53
C LYS A 93 7.03 5.82 -5.38
N SER A 94 6.71 5.16 -4.25
CA SER A 94 7.08 3.77 -3.99
C SER A 94 6.24 2.78 -4.81
N VAL A 95 4.97 3.12 -5.06
CA VAL A 95 3.99 2.29 -5.77
C VAL A 95 4.18 2.30 -7.28
N THR A 96 4.45 3.46 -7.88
CA THR A 96 4.46 3.61 -9.35
C THR A 96 5.35 2.57 -10.08
N PRO A 97 6.58 2.24 -9.59
CA PRO A 97 7.40 1.21 -10.23
C PRO A 97 6.83 -0.22 -10.13
N GLN A 98 5.95 -0.48 -9.16
CA GLN A 98 5.35 -1.81 -8.95
C GLN A 98 4.31 -2.14 -10.02
N TYR A 99 3.74 -1.13 -10.69
CA TYR A 99 2.77 -1.33 -11.77
C TYR A 99 3.32 -2.14 -12.94
N GLU A 100 4.62 -2.08 -13.21
CA GLU A 100 5.26 -2.87 -14.28
C GLU A 100 5.14 -4.38 -14.05
N ASP A 101 4.98 -4.79 -12.79
CA ASP A 101 4.81 -6.19 -12.44
C ASP A 101 3.34 -6.65 -12.50
N ALA A 102 2.37 -5.75 -12.74
CA ALA A 102 0.95 -6.10 -12.80
C ALA A 102 0.55 -6.65 -14.18
N ASP A 103 -0.28 -7.70 -14.20
CA ASP A 103 -0.85 -8.20 -15.46
C ASP A 103 -2.08 -7.38 -15.88
N VAL A 104 -2.88 -6.96 -14.90
CA VAL A 104 -4.03 -6.07 -15.05
C VAL A 104 -4.00 -5.03 -13.94
N LEU A 105 -4.05 -3.75 -14.30
CA LEU A 105 -4.15 -2.63 -13.37
C LEU A 105 -5.49 -1.91 -13.55
N LEU A 106 -6.26 -1.88 -12.46
CA LEU A 106 -7.49 -1.13 -12.33
C LEU A 106 -7.24 0.08 -11.42
N SER A 107 -7.54 1.27 -11.91
CA SER A 107 -7.53 2.50 -11.12
C SER A 107 -8.84 3.25 -11.34
N PRO A 108 -9.64 3.55 -10.31
CA PRO A 108 -10.92 4.26 -10.48
C PRO A 108 -10.79 5.65 -11.08
N ASN A 109 -9.63 6.27 -10.95
CA ASN A 109 -9.36 7.64 -11.40
C ASN A 109 -8.57 7.68 -12.72
N GLU A 110 -8.14 6.54 -13.25
CA GLU A 110 -7.43 6.43 -14.52
C GLU A 110 -8.13 5.44 -15.47
N LYS A 111 -7.64 5.34 -16.72
CA LYS A 111 -8.13 4.31 -17.66
C LYS A 111 -7.58 2.94 -17.26
N ILE A 112 -8.35 1.88 -17.50
CA ILE A 112 -7.91 0.48 -17.31
C ILE A 112 -6.63 0.23 -18.13
N GLN A 113 -5.60 -0.35 -17.49
CA GLN A 113 -4.33 -0.71 -18.13
C GLN A 113 -4.15 -2.23 -18.06
N THR A 114 -3.81 -2.87 -19.17
CA THR A 114 -3.64 -4.32 -19.27
C THR A 114 -2.37 -4.69 -20.01
N ALA A 115 -1.65 -5.71 -19.53
CA ALA A 115 -0.48 -6.26 -20.21
C ALA A 115 -0.83 -7.10 -21.46
N PHE A 116 -2.11 -7.48 -21.62
CA PHE A 116 -2.62 -8.28 -22.74
C PHE A 116 -3.89 -7.66 -23.33
N PRO A 117 -4.17 -7.85 -24.63
CA PRO A 117 -5.38 -7.33 -25.25
C PRO A 117 -6.63 -8.04 -24.72
N ILE A 118 -7.55 -7.28 -24.11
CA ILE A 118 -8.89 -7.79 -23.79
C ILE A 118 -9.70 -7.79 -25.09
N THR A 119 -10.02 -8.99 -25.61
CA THR A 119 -10.96 -9.15 -26.72
C THR A 119 -12.36 -9.37 -26.16
N ASN A 120 -13.36 -8.68 -26.74
CA ASN A 120 -14.78 -8.88 -26.46
C ASN A 120 -15.28 -10.22 -27.01
#